data_AF-A0A7V3CDA0-F1
#
_entry.id   AF-A0A7V3CDA0-F1
#
_cell.length_a   1.000
_cell.length_b   1.000
_cell.length_c   1.000
_cell.angle_alpha   90.00
_cell.angle_beta   90.00
_cell.angle_gamma   90.00
#
_symmetry.space_group_name_H-M   'P 1'
#
loop_
_entity.id
_entity.type
_entity.pdbx_description
1 polymer ?
#
loop_
_entity_poly.entity_id
_entity_poly.type
_entity_poly.pdbx_seq_one_letter_code
_entity_poly.pdbx_strand_id
1 'polypeptide(L)'
;MAKEAINEALIQSLEPIQDPQALIGEIFRRFGDRAAIGTSGQLTGVVMIDLAVKAGLKPRVFTIDTLRLFPETYELFDALEKKYSLKIEKVQPDPQKLKTMLREHGEFLFFDSKEKQELCCHLRKVEPNERVLGTLDVWLTGLRADQSKARAATGRFEI
;
A
#
# COMPACT_ATOMS: atom_id res chain seq x y z
N MET A 1 -11.96 22.80 -1.08
CA MET A 1 -10.81 23.06 -0.17
C MET A 1 -9.56 23.10 -1.03
N ALA A 2 -8.65 24.05 -0.82
CA ALA A 2 -7.39 24.10 -1.55
C ALA A 2 -6.56 22.83 -1.27
N LYS A 3 -5.88 22.28 -2.27
CA LYS A 3 -4.92 21.18 -2.05
C LYS A 3 -3.81 21.69 -1.13
N GLU A 4 -3.67 21.10 0.05
CA GLU A 4 -2.51 21.28 0.92
C GLU A 4 -1.25 20.82 0.15
N ALA A 5 -0.19 21.63 0.18
CA ALA A 5 1.04 21.31 -0.51
C ALA A 5 1.82 20.22 0.25
N ILE A 6 2.26 19.18 -0.45
CA ILE A 6 3.13 18.14 0.11
C ILE A 6 4.57 18.65 0.06
N ASN A 7 5.08 19.12 1.20
CA ASN A 7 6.41 19.74 1.31
C ASN A 7 7.01 19.57 2.72
N GLU A 8 8.22 20.08 2.92
CA GLU A 8 8.93 20.03 4.21
C GLU A 8 8.17 20.67 5.37
N ALA A 9 7.39 21.73 5.13
CA ALA A 9 6.60 22.37 6.19
C ALA A 9 5.48 21.46 6.69
N LEU A 10 4.87 20.66 5.80
CA LEU A 10 3.92 19.62 6.19
C LEU A 10 4.61 18.57 7.07
N ILE A 11 5.79 18.07 6.67
CA ILE A 11 6.56 17.09 7.46
C ILE A 11 6.85 17.66 8.86
N GLN A 12 7.39 18.87 8.94
CA GLN A 12 7.67 19.55 10.22
C GLN A 12 6.43 19.70 11.11
N SER A 13 5.24 19.85 10.52
CA SER A 13 3.98 19.90 11.29
C SER A 13 3.52 18.54 11.81
N LEU A 14 3.92 17.43 11.16
CA LEU A 14 3.55 16.05 11.54
C LEU A 14 4.59 15.39 12.44
N GLU A 15 5.86 15.79 12.34
CA GLU A 15 7.00 15.23 13.09
C GLU A 15 6.77 15.14 14.62
N PRO A 16 6.16 16.16 15.28
CA PRO A 16 5.93 16.09 16.72
C PRO A 16 4.93 15.00 17.16
N ILE A 17 4.10 14.47 16.25
CA ILE A 17 3.09 13.47 16.57
C ILE A 17 3.77 12.10 16.62
N GLN A 18 4.21 11.66 17.79
CA GLN A 18 4.95 10.40 17.95
C GLN A 18 4.05 9.16 18.03
N ASP A 19 2.85 9.30 18.58
CA ASP A 19 1.89 8.20 18.67
C ASP A 19 1.39 7.80 17.25
N PRO A 20 1.53 6.52 16.83
CA PRO A 20 1.13 6.09 15.49
C PRO A 20 -0.36 6.27 15.22
N GLN A 21 -1.23 6.04 16.22
CA GLN A 21 -2.67 6.20 16.05
C GLN A 21 -3.02 7.67 15.81
N ALA A 22 -2.43 8.58 16.57
CA ALA A 22 -2.60 10.01 16.40
C ALA A 22 -2.09 10.50 15.04
N LEU A 23 -0.93 10.02 14.58
CA LEU A 23 -0.38 10.41 13.28
C LEU A 23 -1.27 9.93 12.13
N ILE A 24 -1.66 8.66 12.13
CA ILE A 24 -2.59 8.12 11.12
C ILE A 24 -3.90 8.92 11.15
N GLY A 25 -4.40 9.20 12.36
CA GLY A 25 -5.56 10.05 12.60
C GLY A 25 -5.46 11.40 11.92
N GLU A 26 -4.35 12.10 12.15
CA GLU A 26 -4.09 13.43 11.60
C GLU A 26 -3.98 13.42 10.06
N ILE A 27 -3.26 12.46 9.49
CA ILE A 27 -3.13 12.32 8.03
C ILE A 27 -4.51 12.17 7.39
N PHE A 28 -5.34 11.24 7.89
CA PHE A 28 -6.68 11.05 7.32
C PHE A 28 -7.61 12.24 7.52
N ARG A 29 -7.50 13.01 8.62
CA ARG A 29 -8.29 14.25 8.79
C ARG A 29 -7.93 15.33 7.77
N ARG A 30 -6.64 15.45 7.41
CA ARG A 30 -6.17 16.45 6.43
C ARG A 30 -6.46 16.05 4.98
N PHE A 31 -6.23 14.78 4.66
CA PHE A 31 -6.25 14.31 3.27
C PHE A 31 -7.54 13.60 2.87
N GLY A 32 -8.30 13.06 3.83
CA GLY A 32 -9.52 12.28 3.54
C GLY A 32 -9.23 11.14 2.56
N ASP A 33 -10.05 11.01 1.52
CA ASP A 33 -9.91 9.98 0.48
C ASP A 33 -8.68 10.17 -0.44
N ARG A 34 -7.96 11.29 -0.32
CA ARG A 34 -6.67 11.53 -0.97
C ARG A 34 -5.50 10.86 -0.22
N ALA A 35 -5.77 10.24 0.94
CA ALA A 35 -4.84 9.37 1.63
C ALA A 35 -5.34 7.92 1.64
N ALA A 36 -4.41 6.96 1.63
CA ALA A 36 -4.76 5.55 1.77
C ALA A 36 -3.67 4.74 2.47
N ILE A 37 -4.07 3.66 3.14
CA ILE A 37 -3.15 2.63 3.66
C ILE A 37 -2.90 1.61 2.55
N GLY A 38 -1.64 1.46 2.14
CA GLY A 38 -1.19 0.36 1.28
C GLY A 38 -0.79 -0.85 2.11
N THR A 39 -1.43 -2.00 1.88
CA THR A 39 -1.15 -3.24 2.63
C THR A 39 -0.95 -4.45 1.72
N SER A 40 -0.02 -5.31 2.11
CA SER A 40 0.16 -6.66 1.52
C SER A 40 -0.50 -7.77 2.36
N GLY A 41 -1.28 -7.40 3.39
CA GLY A 41 -1.85 -8.34 4.36
C GLY A 41 -0.89 -8.73 5.49
N GLN A 42 0.30 -8.16 5.53
CA GLN A 42 1.27 -8.39 6.62
C GLN A 42 0.88 -7.65 7.90
N LEU A 43 1.48 -8.09 9.02
CA LEU A 43 1.17 -7.64 10.38
C LEU A 43 1.09 -6.11 10.52
N THR A 44 2.09 -5.35 10.04
CA THR A 44 2.09 -3.88 10.20
C THR A 44 0.91 -3.23 9.48
N GLY A 45 0.59 -3.68 8.26
CA GLY A 45 -0.53 -3.13 7.49
C GLY A 45 -1.86 -3.38 8.18
N VAL A 46 -2.04 -4.56 8.78
CA VAL A 46 -3.23 -4.90 9.56
C VAL A 46 -3.33 -4.03 10.83
N VAL A 47 -2.22 -3.80 11.52
CA VAL A 47 -2.16 -2.90 12.69
C VAL A 47 -2.53 -1.48 12.29
N MET A 48 -2.02 -0.96 11.17
CA MET A 48 -2.36 0.40 10.72
C MET A 48 -3.85 0.57 10.41
N ILE A 49 -4.50 -0.46 9.84
CA ILE A 49 -5.95 -0.48 9.63
C ILE A 49 -6.68 -0.43 10.98
N ASP A 50 -6.27 -1.26 11.95
CA ASP A 50 -6.87 -1.29 13.30
C ASP A 50 -6.73 0.06 14.01
N LEU A 51 -5.55 0.68 13.95
CA LEU A 51 -5.29 2.00 14.54
C LEU A 51 -6.15 3.09 13.89
N ALA A 52 -6.29 3.11 12.56
CA ALA A 52 -7.16 4.06 11.87
C ALA A 52 -8.62 3.91 12.33
N VAL A 53 -9.12 2.67 12.41
CA VAL A 53 -10.49 2.40 12.87
C VAL A 53 -10.69 2.81 14.33
N LYS A 54 -9.73 2.51 15.22
CA LYS A 54 -9.76 2.93 16.63
C LYS A 54 -9.68 4.45 16.81
N ALA A 55 -9.09 5.17 15.86
CA ALA A 55 -9.12 6.63 15.80
C ALA A 55 -10.48 7.20 15.35
N GLY A 56 -11.48 6.34 15.12
CA GLY A 56 -12.82 6.74 14.68
C GLY A 56 -12.92 7.03 13.18
N LEU A 57 -11.96 6.54 12.39
CA LEU A 57 -11.92 6.77 10.95
C LEU A 57 -12.44 5.57 10.15
N LYS A 58 -12.84 5.83 8.92
CA LYS A 58 -13.07 4.80 7.90
C LYS A 58 -11.99 4.95 6.81
N PRO A 59 -10.82 4.30 6.98
CA PRO A 59 -9.69 4.53 6.08
C PRO A 59 -9.96 3.97 4.69
N ARG A 60 -9.48 4.67 3.66
CA ARG A 60 -9.26 4.07 2.34
C ARG A 60 -8.08 3.10 2.44
N VAL A 61 -8.28 1.87 1.99
CA VAL A 61 -7.27 0.80 2.06
C VAL A 61 -7.17 0.15 0.69
N PHE A 62 -5.95 -0.04 0.21
CA PHE A 62 -5.70 -0.76 -1.03
C PHE A 62 -4.64 -1.86 -0.87
N THR A 63 -4.71 -2.84 -1.74
CA THR A 63 -3.71 -3.89 -1.90
C THR A 63 -3.41 -4.10 -3.37
N ILE A 64 -2.19 -4.53 -3.67
CA ILE A 64 -1.80 -4.90 -5.03
C ILE A 64 -2.04 -6.39 -5.20
N ASP A 65 -3.15 -6.71 -5.87
CA ASP A 65 -3.51 -8.08 -6.20
C ASP A 65 -2.72 -8.52 -7.43
N THR A 66 -1.62 -9.24 -7.16
CA THR A 66 -0.74 -9.76 -8.20
C THR A 66 -1.37 -10.89 -9.01
N LEU A 67 -2.57 -11.36 -8.65
CA LEU A 67 -3.21 -12.60 -9.12
C LEU A 67 -2.38 -13.86 -8.81
N ARG A 68 -1.43 -13.75 -7.86
CA ARG A 68 -0.51 -14.81 -7.41
C ARG A 68 -0.32 -14.80 -5.90
N LEU A 69 -1.22 -14.15 -5.16
CA LEU A 69 -1.23 -14.20 -3.70
C LEU A 69 -1.67 -15.58 -3.21
N PHE A 70 -1.25 -15.93 -1.99
CA PHE A 70 -1.72 -17.14 -1.34
C PHE A 70 -3.24 -17.07 -1.09
N PRO A 71 -4.00 -18.17 -1.22
CA PRO A 71 -5.43 -18.22 -0.89
C PRO A 71 -5.74 -17.62 0.49
N GLU A 72 -4.92 -17.92 1.49
CA GLU A 72 -5.03 -17.44 2.87
C GLU A 72 -4.92 -15.91 2.96
N THR A 73 -4.23 -15.27 2.00
CA THR A 73 -4.16 -13.80 1.93
C THR A 73 -5.50 -13.20 1.51
N TYR A 74 -6.23 -13.85 0.60
CA TYR A 74 -7.58 -13.42 0.24
C TYR A 74 -8.57 -13.65 1.39
N GLU A 75 -8.48 -14.80 2.06
CA GLU A 75 -9.30 -15.09 3.25
C GLU A 75 -9.07 -14.06 4.35
N LEU A 76 -7.81 -13.65 4.56
CA LEU A 76 -7.47 -12.58 5.48
C LEU A 76 -8.13 -11.26 5.06
N PHE A 77 -8.05 -10.86 3.78
CA PHE A 77 -8.70 -9.63 3.32
C PHE A 77 -10.21 -9.66 3.54
N ASP A 78 -10.87 -10.78 3.24
CA ASP A 78 -12.30 -10.95 3.50
C ASP A 78 -12.64 -10.86 4.98
N ALA A 79 -11.80 -11.44 5.85
CA ALA A 79 -11.95 -11.33 7.30
C ALA A 79 -11.78 -9.89 7.81
N LEU A 80 -10.80 -9.16 7.27
CA LEU A 80 -10.56 -7.74 7.61
C LEU A 80 -11.71 -6.84 7.15
N GLU A 81 -12.20 -7.02 5.92
CA GLU A 81 -13.34 -6.28 5.39
C GLU A 81 -14.58 -6.48 6.26
N LYS A 82 -14.87 -7.72 6.69
CA LYS A 82 -15.97 -8.05 7.61
C LYS A 82 -15.76 -7.44 8.99
N LYS A 83 -14.58 -7.64 9.58
CA LYS A 83 -14.27 -7.19 10.95
C LYS A 83 -14.38 -5.67 11.09
N TYR A 84 -13.83 -4.93 10.13
CA TYR A 84 -13.76 -3.46 10.19
C TYR A 84 -14.85 -2.77 9.38
N SER A 85 -15.77 -3.51 8.75
CA SER A 85 -16.84 -2.97 7.90
C SER A 85 -16.32 -1.97 6.84
N LEU A 86 -15.23 -2.35 6.19
CA LEU A 86 -14.55 -1.57 5.14
C LEU A 86 -14.37 -2.40 3.86
N LYS A 87 -13.90 -1.74 2.81
CA LYS A 87 -13.51 -2.40 1.56
C LYS A 87 -12.03 -2.19 1.29
N ILE A 88 -11.35 -3.27 0.91
CA ILE A 88 -9.97 -3.22 0.46
C ILE A 88 -9.99 -3.18 -1.06
N GLU A 89 -9.50 -2.08 -1.63
CA GLU A 89 -9.34 -1.90 -3.06
C GLU A 89 -8.26 -2.85 -3.58
N LYS A 90 -8.68 -3.89 -4.31
CA LYS A 90 -7.78 -4.88 -4.91
C LYS A 90 -7.36 -4.39 -6.29
N VAL A 91 -6.15 -3.83 -6.39
CA VAL A 91 -5.62 -3.24 -7.61
C VAL A 91 -4.84 -4.30 -8.39
N GLN A 92 -5.37 -4.68 -9.56
CA GLN A 92 -4.84 -5.78 -10.37
C GLN A 92 -3.97 -5.28 -11.54
N PRO A 93 -3.06 -6.11 -12.08
CA PRO A 93 -2.32 -5.79 -13.31
C PRO A 93 -3.23 -5.49 -14.49
N ASP A 94 -2.72 -4.74 -15.48
CA ASP A 94 -3.40 -4.60 -16.76
C ASP A 94 -3.57 -5.99 -17.43
N PRO A 95 -4.80 -6.41 -17.77
CA PRO A 95 -5.05 -7.75 -18.27
C PRO A 95 -4.44 -8.01 -19.64
N GLN A 96 -4.30 -7.00 -20.50
CA GLN A 96 -3.71 -7.16 -21.84
C GLN A 96 -2.19 -7.28 -21.77
N LYS A 97 -1.54 -6.46 -20.95
CA LYS A 97 -0.10 -6.58 -20.69
C LYS A 97 0.23 -7.91 -20.02
N LEU A 98 -0.56 -8.33 -19.04
CA LEU A 98 -0.39 -9.62 -18.39
C LEU A 98 -0.54 -10.76 -19.39
N LYS A 99 -1.61 -10.77 -20.18
CA LYS A 99 -1.83 -11.80 -21.23
C LYS A 99 -0.67 -11.88 -22.21
N THR A 100 -0.09 -10.74 -22.59
CA THR A 100 1.05 -10.66 -23.50
C THR A 100 2.31 -11.28 -22.87
N MET A 101 2.65 -10.87 -21.64
CA MET A 101 3.77 -11.45 -20.89
C MET A 101 3.64 -12.97 -20.73
N LEU A 102 2.44 -13.45 -20.37
CA LEU A 102 2.19 -14.88 -20.19
C LEU A 102 2.31 -15.68 -21.49
N ARG A 103 1.84 -15.12 -22.61
CA ARG A 103 1.98 -15.75 -23.93
C ARG A 103 3.45 -15.87 -24.35
N GLU A 104 4.27 -14.86 -24.04
CA GLU A 104 5.66 -14.76 -24.52
C GLU A 104 6.67 -15.45 -23.61
N HIS A 105 6.39 -15.55 -22.31
CA HIS A 105 7.36 -16.03 -21.32
C HIS A 105 6.83 -17.12 -20.40
N GLY A 106 5.52 -17.42 -20.42
CA GLY A 106 4.89 -18.40 -19.53
C GLY A 106 4.62 -17.87 -18.11
N GLU A 107 3.87 -18.66 -17.33
CA GLU A 107 3.38 -18.28 -15.99
C GLU A 107 4.48 -18.16 -14.92
N PHE A 108 5.62 -18.82 -15.14
CA PHE A 108 6.71 -18.96 -14.17
C PHE A 108 8.01 -18.25 -14.60
N LEU A 109 7.91 -17.28 -15.53
CA LEU A 109 9.06 -16.54 -16.08
C LEU A 109 10.03 -15.98 -15.03
N PHE A 110 9.54 -15.69 -13.83
CA PHE A 110 10.34 -15.14 -12.73
C PHE A 110 11.37 -16.12 -12.15
N PHE A 111 11.34 -17.40 -12.53
CA PHE A 111 12.41 -18.36 -12.24
C PHE A 111 13.48 -18.42 -13.33
N ASP A 112 13.22 -17.88 -14.51
CA ASP A 112 14.11 -18.03 -15.66
C ASP A 112 15.32 -17.09 -15.60
N SER A 113 15.10 -15.83 -15.20
CA SER A 113 16.16 -14.82 -15.09
C SER A 113 15.73 -13.63 -14.23
N LYS A 114 16.71 -12.82 -13.82
CA LYS A 114 16.47 -11.58 -13.07
C LYS A 114 15.63 -10.59 -13.88
N GLU A 115 15.91 -10.42 -15.16
CA GLU A 115 15.21 -9.50 -16.06
C GLU A 115 13.73 -9.89 -16.20
N LYS A 116 13.44 -11.20 -16.32
CA LYS A 116 12.07 -11.72 -16.38
C LYS A 116 11.36 -11.62 -15.03
N GLN A 117 12.07 -11.81 -13.93
CA GLN A 117 11.54 -11.56 -12.59
C GLN A 117 11.17 -10.08 -12.41
N GLU A 118 12.02 -9.16 -12.85
CA GLU A 118 11.77 -7.71 -12.82
C GLU A 118 10.59 -7.34 -13.70
N LEU A 119 10.48 -7.89 -14.92
CA LEU A 119 9.30 -7.72 -15.79
C LEU A 119 8.01 -8.19 -15.10
N CYS A 120 8.01 -9.39 -14.50
CA CYS A 120 6.86 -9.91 -13.77
C CYS A 120 6.48 -9.00 -12.60
N CYS A 121 7.45 -8.56 -11.81
CA CYS A 121 7.23 -7.62 -10.72
C CYS A 121 6.72 -6.26 -11.22
N HIS A 122 7.25 -5.77 -12.34
CA HIS A 122 6.85 -4.49 -12.91
C HIS A 122 5.37 -4.52 -13.28
N LEU A 123 4.94 -5.50 -14.07
CA LEU A 123 3.56 -5.61 -14.53
C LEU A 123 2.57 -5.99 -13.42
N ARG A 124 2.94 -6.93 -12.54
CA ARG A 124 2.03 -7.39 -11.47
C ARG A 124 2.01 -6.49 -10.24
N LYS A 125 3.05 -5.68 -10.01
CA LYS A 125 3.19 -4.89 -8.77
C LYS A 125 3.42 -3.40 -9.01
N VAL A 126 4.45 -3.04 -9.77
CA VAL A 126 4.90 -1.64 -9.88
C VAL A 126 3.86 -0.79 -10.61
N GLU A 127 3.49 -1.18 -11.83
CA GLU A 127 2.51 -0.45 -12.64
C GLU A 127 1.14 -0.29 -11.94
N PRO A 128 0.49 -1.36 -11.41
CA PRO A 128 -0.77 -1.18 -10.69
C PRO A 128 -0.62 -0.33 -9.43
N ASN A 129 0.54 -0.35 -8.77
CA ASN A 129 0.83 0.50 -7.62
C ASN A 129 0.93 1.99 -8.02
N GLU A 130 1.65 2.30 -9.09
CA GLU A 130 1.74 3.66 -9.65
C GLU A 130 0.36 4.20 -10.03
N ARG A 131 -0.52 3.36 -10.58
CA ARG A 131 -1.88 3.76 -10.95
C ARG A 131 -2.73 4.17 -9.73
N VAL A 132 -2.68 3.42 -8.63
CA VAL A 132 -3.42 3.82 -7.41
C VAL A 132 -2.76 5.02 -6.74
N LEU A 133 -1.43 5.11 -6.74
CA LEU A 133 -0.69 6.26 -6.23
C LEU A 133 -1.03 7.55 -6.97
N GLY A 134 -1.27 7.49 -8.28
CA GLY A 134 -1.73 8.64 -9.06
C GLY A 134 -3.10 9.19 -8.63
N THR A 135 -3.82 8.49 -7.74
CA THR A 135 -5.09 8.94 -7.14
C THR A 135 -4.95 9.51 -5.73
N LEU A 136 -3.73 9.53 -5.18
CA LEU A 136 -3.43 9.88 -3.79
C LEU A 136 -2.49 11.09 -3.73
N ASP A 137 -2.64 11.91 -2.70
CA ASP A 137 -1.63 12.90 -2.32
C ASP A 137 -0.66 12.33 -1.27
N VAL A 138 -1.13 11.40 -0.42
CA VAL A 138 -0.33 10.73 0.62
C VAL A 138 -0.67 9.25 0.67
N TRP A 139 0.31 8.40 0.92
CA TRP A 139 0.07 6.99 1.24
C TRP A 139 0.80 6.59 2.52
N LEU A 140 0.25 5.61 3.22
CA LEU A 140 0.88 5.03 4.39
C LEU A 140 1.29 3.60 4.08
N THR A 141 2.54 3.26 4.40
CA THR A 141 3.09 1.91 4.18
C THR A 141 3.46 1.24 5.49
N GLY A 142 3.38 -0.08 5.54
CA GLY A 142 3.70 -0.89 6.72
C GLY A 142 5.20 -1.17 6.93
N LEU A 143 6.07 -0.31 6.41
CA LEU A 143 7.52 -0.46 6.53
C LEU A 143 7.98 -0.12 7.95
N ARG A 144 8.96 -0.87 8.44
CA ARG A 144 9.58 -0.62 9.74
C ARG A 144 11.09 -0.81 9.66
N ALA A 145 11.83 0.01 10.40
CA ALA A 145 13.29 0.00 10.41
C ALA A 145 13.88 -1.35 10.87
N ASP A 146 13.15 -2.14 11.66
CA ASP A 146 13.56 -3.45 12.18
C ASP A 146 13.40 -4.60 11.17
N GLN A 147 12.75 -4.38 10.02
CA GLN A 147 12.43 -5.47 9.09
C GLN A 147 13.64 -6.03 8.32
N SER A 148 14.62 -5.19 8.01
CA SER A 148 15.85 -5.62 7.35
C SER A 148 16.93 -4.53 7.41
N LYS A 149 18.18 -4.89 7.10
CA LYS A 149 19.28 -3.92 6.97
C LYS A 149 18.96 -2.79 5.98
N ALA A 150 18.25 -3.09 4.90
CA ALA A 150 17.87 -2.11 3.89
C ALA A 150 16.76 -1.15 4.35
N ARG A 151 15.99 -1.50 5.40
CA ARG A 151 14.92 -0.67 5.96
C ARG A 151 15.36 0.18 7.14
N ALA A 152 16.54 -0.09 7.73
CA ALA A 152 17.05 0.65 8.86
C ALA A 152 17.22 2.16 8.59
N ALA A 153 17.44 2.54 7.33
CA ALA A 153 17.57 3.94 6.89
C ALA A 153 16.29 4.53 6.30
N THR A 154 15.16 3.81 6.31
CA THR A 154 13.88 4.33 5.81
C THR A 154 13.38 5.44 6.72
N GLY A 155 13.13 6.61 6.13
CA GLY A 155 12.59 7.76 6.85
C GLY A 155 11.14 7.51 7.28
N ARG A 156 10.68 8.25 8.29
CA ARG A 156 9.28 8.22 8.70
C ARG A 156 8.36 8.88 7.65
N PHE A 157 8.90 9.88 6.96
CA PHE A 157 8.27 10.60 5.86
C PHE A 157 9.23 10.61 4.66
N GLU A 158 8.68 10.48 3.45
CA GLU A 158 9.41 10.57 2.18
C GLU A 158 8.53 11.39 1.22
N ILE A 159 9.13 12.36 0.52
CA ILE A 159 8.49 13.22 -0.49
C ILE A 159 9.30 13.22 -1.79
#